data_AF-A0A7S4DJU1-F1
#
_entry.id   AF-A0A7S4DJU1-F1
#
_cell.length_a   1.000
_cell.length_b   1.000
_cell.length_c   1.000
_cell.angle_alpha   90.00
_cell.angle_beta   90.00
_cell.angle_gamma   90.00
#
_symmetry.space_group_name_H-M   'P 1'
#
loop_
_entity.id
_entity.type
_entity.pdbx_description
1 polymer ?
#
loop_
_entity_poly.entity_id
_entity_poly.type
_entity_poly.pdbx_seq_one_letter_code
_entity_poly.pdbx_strand_id
1 'polypeptide(L)'
;AAAAGADRAASFVDRAGNVVVLPAELTSGFARFAARAGLGPVRRYAVAPCFARAADPAVSPCPKEHLEAAFDVLAADGEPGAAVAAEAQVVELACRAVALGGAALAPAAARLGHGRLAAA
;
A
#
# COMPACT_ATOMS: atom_id res chain seq x y z
N ALA A 1 7.85 -11.45 8.72
CA ALA A 1 6.42 -11.30 9.09
C ALA A 1 5.60 -10.71 7.93
N ALA A 2 5.61 -11.34 6.75
CA ALA A 2 5.05 -10.77 5.51
C ALA A 2 3.61 -11.23 5.17
N ALA A 3 2.91 -11.88 6.11
CA ALA A 3 1.57 -12.46 5.86
C ALA A 3 0.41 -11.66 6.49
N ALA A 4 0.65 -10.45 7.04
CA ALA A 4 -0.37 -9.72 7.81
C ALA A 4 -1.38 -8.90 6.97
N GLY A 5 -1.21 -8.81 5.65
CA GLY A 5 -2.09 -8.01 4.77
C GLY A 5 -3.28 -8.79 4.17
N ALA A 6 -3.12 -10.10 3.94
CA ALA A 6 -4.11 -10.88 3.22
C ALA A 6 -5.39 -11.18 4.03
N ASP A 7 -5.29 -11.22 5.35
CA ASP A 7 -6.40 -11.63 6.24
C ASP A 7 -7.35 -10.49 6.64
N ARG A 8 -7.20 -9.31 6.01
CA ARG A 8 -7.98 -8.11 6.33
C ARG A 8 -8.93 -7.67 5.22
N ALA A 9 -8.91 -8.29 4.04
CA ALA A 9 -9.72 -7.82 2.92
C ALA A 9 -11.19 -8.24 3.07
N ALA A 10 -12.12 -7.31 2.84
CA ALA A 10 -13.55 -7.61 2.83
C ALA A 10 -13.95 -8.20 1.47
N SER A 11 -14.63 -9.36 1.49
CA SER A 11 -15.07 -10.06 0.28
C SER A 11 -16.58 -10.32 0.27
N PHE A 12 -17.15 -10.37 -0.93
CA PHE A 12 -18.58 -10.51 -1.21
C PHE A 12 -18.78 -11.44 -2.39
N VAL A 13 -19.98 -12.00 -2.50
CA VAL A 13 -20.40 -12.73 -3.71
C VAL A 13 -21.34 -11.81 -4.50
N ASP A 14 -21.02 -11.53 -5.76
CA ASP A 14 -21.88 -10.74 -6.62
C ASP A 14 -23.10 -11.55 -7.13
N ARG A 15 -24.00 -10.90 -7.88
CA ARG A 15 -25.19 -11.58 -8.42
C ARG A 15 -24.87 -12.68 -9.44
N ALA A 16 -23.68 -12.69 -10.01
CA ALA A 16 -23.21 -13.69 -10.96
C ALA A 16 -22.46 -14.85 -10.27
N GLY A 17 -22.33 -14.81 -8.94
CA GLY A 17 -21.62 -15.83 -8.17
C GLY A 17 -20.10 -15.60 -8.09
N ASN A 18 -19.58 -14.47 -8.55
CA ASN A 18 -18.15 -14.16 -8.45
C ASN A 18 -17.81 -13.66 -7.05
N VAL A 19 -16.65 -14.04 -6.55
CA VAL A 19 -16.08 -13.45 -5.33
C VAL A 19 -15.42 -12.12 -5.68
N VAL A 20 -15.98 -11.04 -5.15
CA VAL A 20 -15.47 -9.67 -5.29
C VAL A 20 -14.83 -9.25 -3.97
N VAL A 21 -13.62 -8.71 -4.05
CA VAL A 21 -12.87 -8.25 -2.88
C VAL A 21 -12.74 -6.73 -2.97
N LEU A 22 -13.15 -6.04 -1.90
CA LEU A 22 -12.94 -4.59 -1.81
C LEU A 22 -11.45 -4.31 -1.61
N PRO A 23 -10.93 -3.18 -2.14
CA PRO A 23 -9.52 -2.84 -1.99
C PRO A 23 -9.15 -2.69 -0.51
N ALA A 24 -8.23 -3.54 -0.03
CA ALA A 24 -7.69 -3.43 1.33
C ALA A 24 -6.53 -2.43 1.41
N GLU A 25 -5.90 -2.14 0.27
CA GLU A 25 -4.81 -1.20 0.07
C GLU A 25 -4.74 -0.73 -1.40
N LEU A 26 -4.01 0.35 -1.69
CA LEU A 26 -4.01 0.98 -3.02
C LEU A 26 -2.95 0.43 -3.99
N THR A 27 -1.89 -0.22 -3.49
CA THR A 27 -0.72 -0.66 -4.25
C THR A 27 -0.99 -1.92 -5.08
N SER A 28 -1.63 -2.98 -4.58
CA SER A 28 -1.81 -4.22 -5.37
C SER A 28 -2.76 -4.04 -6.55
N GLY A 29 -3.77 -3.19 -6.41
CA GLY A 29 -4.66 -2.83 -7.51
C GLY A 29 -3.89 -2.20 -8.68
N PHE A 30 -2.91 -1.37 -8.36
CA PHE A 30 -2.04 -0.75 -9.33
C PHE A 30 -0.97 -1.64 -9.89
N ALA A 31 -0.30 -2.43 -9.06
CA ALA A 31 0.68 -3.40 -9.55
C ALA A 31 0.04 -4.29 -10.62
N ARG A 32 -1.21 -4.71 -10.40
CA ARG A 32 -2.01 -5.46 -11.36
C ARG A 32 -2.34 -4.67 -12.63
N PHE A 33 -2.76 -3.41 -12.48
CA PHE A 33 -3.02 -2.52 -13.63
C PHE A 33 -1.76 -2.29 -14.46
N ALA A 34 -0.66 -1.93 -13.82
CA ALA A 34 0.63 -1.68 -14.44
C ALA A 34 1.14 -2.90 -15.21
N ALA A 35 1.07 -4.09 -14.60
CA ALA A 35 1.44 -5.34 -15.26
C ALA A 35 0.58 -5.62 -16.51
N ARG A 36 -0.74 -5.40 -16.43
CA ARG A 36 -1.66 -5.64 -17.56
C ARG A 36 -1.52 -4.62 -18.68
N ALA A 37 -1.31 -3.36 -18.34
CA ALA A 37 -1.16 -2.28 -19.29
C ALA A 37 0.26 -2.19 -19.88
N GLY A 38 1.21 -3.00 -19.39
CA GLY A 38 2.61 -2.93 -19.80
C GLY A 38 3.24 -1.58 -19.45
N LEU A 39 2.88 -1.01 -18.28
CA LEU A 39 3.47 0.26 -17.85
C LEU A 39 4.96 0.07 -17.57
N GLY A 40 5.76 0.99 -18.10
CA GLY A 40 7.18 1.10 -17.79
C GLY A 40 7.42 1.84 -16.47
N PRO A 41 8.62 2.42 -16.31
CA PRO A 41 8.96 3.20 -15.13
C PRO A 41 7.96 4.33 -14.92
N VAL A 42 7.31 4.35 -13.77
CA VAL A 42 6.25 5.32 -13.48
C VAL A 42 6.24 5.66 -12.00
N ARG A 43 5.92 6.91 -11.70
CA ARG A 43 5.66 7.39 -10.35
C ARG A 43 4.20 7.77 -10.29
N ARG A 44 3.52 7.37 -9.23
CA ARG A 44 2.13 7.75 -9.03
C ARG A 44 1.84 8.06 -7.58
N TYR A 45 0.78 8.82 -7.38
CA TYR A 45 0.13 8.98 -6.09
C TYR A 45 -1.36 8.64 -6.24
N ALA A 46 -1.96 8.17 -5.16
CA ALA A 46 -3.40 7.94 -5.08
C ALA A 46 -3.88 8.24 -3.66
N VAL A 47 -5.04 8.89 -3.56
CA VAL A 47 -5.77 9.08 -2.30
C VAL A 47 -7.17 8.58 -2.52
N ALA A 48 -7.54 7.49 -1.86
CA ALA A 48 -8.80 6.80 -2.09
C ALA A 48 -9.21 5.97 -0.85
N PRO A 49 -10.50 5.62 -0.72
CA PRO A 49 -10.96 4.77 0.36
C PRO A 49 -10.52 3.32 0.17
N CYS A 50 -10.06 2.72 1.27
CA CYS A 50 -9.74 1.31 1.44
C CYS A 50 -10.65 0.68 2.49
N PHE A 51 -10.80 -0.65 2.44
CA PHE A 51 -11.77 -1.38 3.24
C PHE A 51 -11.11 -2.54 3.97
N ALA A 52 -11.23 -2.53 5.29
CA ALA A 52 -10.83 -3.63 6.15
C ALA A 52 -12.05 -4.42 6.62
N ARG A 53 -11.88 -5.73 6.78
CA ARG A 53 -12.86 -6.60 7.43
C ARG A 53 -13.14 -6.08 8.84
N ALA A 54 -14.40 -6.13 9.27
CA ALA A 54 -14.74 -5.84 10.65
C ALA A 54 -14.02 -6.83 11.58
N ALA A 55 -13.52 -6.32 12.72
CA ALA A 55 -12.83 -7.14 13.72
C ALA A 55 -13.75 -8.22 14.31
N ASP A 56 -15.05 -7.91 14.44
CA ASP A 56 -16.09 -8.86 14.81
C ASP A 56 -17.31 -8.68 13.88
N PRO A 57 -17.53 -9.61 12.94
CA PRO A 57 -18.68 -9.57 12.04
C PRO A 57 -20.04 -9.65 12.75
N ALA A 58 -20.10 -10.20 13.97
CA ALA A 58 -21.33 -10.27 14.76
C ALA A 58 -21.70 -8.91 15.38
N VAL A 59 -20.71 -8.03 15.58
CA VAL A 59 -20.91 -6.68 16.14
C VAL A 59 -21.08 -5.62 15.04
N SER A 60 -20.33 -5.76 13.94
CA SER A 60 -20.45 -4.90 12.75
C SER A 60 -20.34 -5.75 11.49
N PRO A 61 -21.45 -6.04 10.79
CA PRO A 61 -21.42 -6.83 9.57
C PRO A 61 -20.78 -6.08 8.39
N CYS A 62 -20.66 -4.76 8.48
CA CYS A 62 -20.11 -3.93 7.42
C CYS A 62 -18.58 -3.80 7.50
N PRO A 63 -17.87 -3.78 6.36
CA PRO A 63 -16.45 -3.42 6.31
C PRO A 63 -16.19 -2.03 6.90
N LYS A 64 -15.00 -1.84 7.47
CA LYS A 64 -14.52 -0.55 7.92
C LYS A 64 -13.82 0.18 6.79
N GLU A 65 -14.36 1.31 6.39
CA GLU A 65 -13.72 2.23 5.46
C GLU A 65 -12.66 3.07 6.16
N HIS A 66 -11.54 3.29 5.49
CA HIS A 66 -10.51 4.23 5.89
C HIS A 66 -9.89 4.88 4.65
N LEU A 67 -9.47 6.14 4.77
CA LEU A 67 -8.79 6.83 3.68
C LEU A 67 -7.31 6.45 3.69
N GLU A 68 -6.79 6.01 2.55
CA GLU A 68 -5.37 5.72 2.35
C GLU A 68 -4.77 6.70 1.35
N ALA A 69 -3.53 7.10 1.60
CA ALA A 69 -2.70 7.85 0.67
C ALA A 69 -1.47 7.01 0.33
N ALA A 70 -1.31 6.65 -0.94
CA ALA A 70 -0.20 5.85 -1.43
C ALA A 70 0.63 6.63 -2.44
N PHE A 71 1.94 6.41 -2.41
CA PHE A 71 2.88 6.85 -3.42
C PHE A 71 3.73 5.65 -3.84
N ASP A 72 3.67 5.29 -5.12
CA ASP A 72 4.36 4.13 -5.67
C ASP A 72 5.36 4.56 -6.74
N VAL A 73 6.51 3.88 -6.78
CA VAL A 73 7.51 4.03 -7.83
C VAL A 73 7.74 2.66 -8.46
N LEU A 74 7.45 2.54 -9.76
CA LEU A 74 7.93 1.44 -10.60
C LEU A 74 9.27 1.88 -11.19
N ALA A 75 10.34 1.21 -10.81
CA ALA A 75 11.68 1.46 -11.31
C ALA A 75 11.92 0.72 -12.64
N ALA A 76 12.86 1.20 -13.44
CA ALA A 76 13.30 0.49 -14.64
C ALA A 76 14.07 -0.77 -14.27
N ASP A 77 13.73 -1.90 -14.89
CA ASP A 77 14.51 -3.12 -14.77
C ASP A 77 15.86 -2.95 -15.47
N GLY A 78 16.93 -3.49 -14.87
CA GLY A 78 18.26 -3.57 -15.48
C GLY A 78 19.14 -2.32 -15.35
N GLU A 79 18.60 -1.19 -14.91
CA GLU A 79 19.39 0.03 -14.66
C GLU A 79 20.11 -0.04 -13.30
N PRO A 80 21.46 0.00 -13.25
CA PRO A 80 22.20 -0.06 -12.00
C PRO A 80 21.81 1.09 -11.08
N GLY A 81 21.33 0.77 -9.87
CA GLY A 81 20.95 1.77 -8.87
C GLY A 81 19.54 2.35 -9.01
N ALA A 82 18.77 1.98 -10.04
CA ALA A 82 17.39 2.45 -10.19
C ALA A 82 16.50 2.07 -8.99
N ALA A 83 16.67 0.85 -8.47
CA ALA A 83 15.98 0.39 -7.26
C ALA A 83 16.33 1.23 -6.03
N VAL A 84 17.63 1.49 -5.80
CA VAL A 84 18.10 2.29 -4.66
C VAL A 84 17.59 3.74 -4.75
N ALA A 85 17.59 4.32 -5.95
CA ALA A 85 17.05 5.66 -6.18
C ALA A 85 15.53 5.73 -5.92
N ALA A 86 14.78 4.70 -6.33
CA ALA A 86 13.36 4.58 -6.05
C ALA A 86 13.07 4.45 -4.55
N GLU A 87 13.82 3.59 -3.84
CA GLU A 87 13.71 3.42 -2.39
C GLU A 87 14.02 4.72 -1.65
N ALA A 88 15.11 5.41 -2.01
CA ALA A 88 15.49 6.69 -1.41
C ALA A 88 14.40 7.75 -1.62
N GLN A 89 13.80 7.81 -2.80
CA GLN A 89 12.72 8.74 -3.10
C GLN A 89 11.45 8.48 -2.26
N VAL A 90 11.08 7.21 -2.06
CA VAL A 90 9.93 6.85 -1.21
C VAL A 90 10.20 7.26 0.24
N VAL A 91 11.41 7.03 0.75
CA VAL A 91 11.81 7.44 2.10
C VAL A 91 11.81 8.96 2.26
N GLU A 92 12.38 9.69 1.30
CA GLU A 92 12.38 11.16 1.31
C GLU A 92 10.95 11.71 1.37
N LEU A 93 10.06 11.19 0.51
CA LEU A 93 8.67 11.64 0.46
C LEU A 93 7.94 11.32 1.77
N ALA A 94 8.14 10.14 2.35
CA ALA A 94 7.54 9.77 3.62
C ALA A 94 7.98 10.72 4.74
N CYS A 95 9.28 11.02 4.86
CA CYS A 95 9.82 11.98 5.82
C CYS A 95 9.23 13.38 5.58
N ARG A 96 9.12 13.81 4.33
CA ARG A 96 8.57 15.12 3.97
C ARG A 96 7.08 15.23 4.27
N ALA A 97 6.30 14.17 4.03
CA ALA A 97 4.88 14.12 4.36
C ALA A 97 4.64 14.26 5.86
N VAL A 98 5.46 13.60 6.68
CA VAL A 98 5.44 13.75 8.15
C VAL A 98 5.80 15.17 8.57
N ALA A 99 6.87 15.75 7.99
CA ALA A 99 7.28 17.12 8.30
C ALA A 99 6.21 18.17 7.93
N LEU A 100 5.51 17.98 6.80
CA LEU A 100 4.42 18.85 6.35
C LEU A 100 3.14 18.66 7.17
N GLY A 101 2.93 17.48 7.76
CA GLY A 101 1.82 17.22 8.69
C GLY A 101 1.85 18.07 9.96
N GLY A 102 2.97 18.76 10.24
CA GLY A 102 3.10 19.76 11.29
C GLY A 102 3.06 19.22 12.72
N ALA A 103 2.83 20.13 13.67
CA ALA A 103 2.86 19.90 15.12
C ALA A 103 1.77 18.95 15.67
N ALA A 104 0.89 18.43 14.81
CA ALA A 104 -0.15 17.46 15.19
C ALA A 104 0.40 16.04 15.34
N LEU A 105 1.59 15.76 14.79
CA LEU A 105 2.26 14.48 14.92
C LEU A 105 3.31 14.56 16.03
N ALA A 106 3.23 13.64 16.99
CA ALA A 106 4.28 13.41 17.98
C ALA A 106 5.64 13.24 17.27
N PRO A 107 6.78 13.52 17.93
CA PRO A 107 8.10 13.30 17.32
C PRO A 107 8.18 11.89 16.73
N ALA A 108 8.28 11.83 15.40
CA ALA A 108 8.24 10.59 14.65
C ALA A 108 9.66 10.21 14.23
N ALA A 109 10.05 8.97 14.49
CA ALA A 109 11.30 8.40 14.01
C ALA A 109 10.99 7.39 12.89
N ALA A 110 11.62 7.56 11.73
CA ALA A 110 11.57 6.56 10.68
C ALA A 110 12.46 5.36 11.05
N ARG A 111 11.90 4.16 11.02
CA ARG A 111 12.66 2.91 11.18
C ARG A 111 12.84 2.27 9.81
N LEU A 112 14.08 2.17 9.36
CA LEU A 112 14.44 1.48 8.12
C LEU A 112 14.92 0.07 8.45
N GLY A 113 14.47 -0.90 7.66
CA GLY A 113 14.88 -2.29 7.78
C GLY A 113 15.12 -2.88 6.40
N HIS A 114 15.98 -3.89 6.32
CA HIS A 114 16.29 -4.58 5.07
C HIS A 114 15.76 -6.01 5.14
N GLY A 115 14.83 -6.37 4.25
CA GLY A 115 14.12 -7.65 4.30
C GLY A 115 15.04 -8.89 4.29
N ARG A 116 16.21 -8.80 3.66
CA ARG A 116 17.22 -9.87 3.67
C ARG A 116 18.02 -10.01 4.97
N LEU A 117 18.14 -8.93 5.75
CA LEU A 117 18.85 -8.93 7.03
C LEU A 117 17.94 -9.32 8.20
N ALA A 118 16.62 -9.17 8.04
CA ALA A 118 15.63 -9.47 9.08
C ALA A 118 15.25 -10.96 9.17
N ALA A 119 15.81 -11.83 8.32
CA ALA A 119 15.55 -13.26 8.27
C ALA A 119 16.75 -14.13 8.70
N ALA A 120 17.84 -13.50 9.15
CA ALA A 120 19.02 -14.11 9.75
C ALA A 120 18.98 -13.93 11.28
#